data_AF-A0A162B5J9-F1
#
_entry.id   AF-A0A162B5J9-F1
#
_cell.length_a   1.000
_cell.length_b   1.000
_cell.length_c   1.000
_cell.angle_alpha   90.00
_cell.angle_beta   90.00
_cell.angle_gamma   90.00
#
_symmetry.space_group_name_H-M   'P 1'
#
loop_
_entity.id
_entity.type
_entity.pdbx_description
1 polymer ?
#
loop_
_entity_poly.entity_id
_entity_poly.type
_entity_poly.pdbx_seq_one_letter_code
_entity_poly.pdbx_strand_id
1 'polypeptide(L)'
;MAPPLSIPLLLLTILVFSSTLFSSSEARNGIKISSLISQDLYNSIFLHKDDSACPAKDFYPYSAFIEATERFPRFGSCGSLATRKREIAAFLAQISHETTGGWATAPDGPYAWGLCFKEEKPKPSCHDVMIGRYKPTAADIAANRTAGFGLVTNIINGGLECGIGSDSRVNDRIGFFQRYAKLFNVDTGSNLDCASQKSF
;
A
#
# COMPACT_ATOMS: atom_id res chain seq x y z
N MET A 1 -32.26 -65.76 45.34
CA MET A 1 -32.37 -64.53 46.16
C MET A 1 -33.03 -63.44 45.32
N ALA A 2 -33.97 -62.70 45.92
CA ALA A 2 -34.79 -61.62 45.37
C ALA A 2 -33.99 -60.29 45.17
N PRO A 3 -34.61 -59.14 44.83
CA PRO A 3 -35.31 -58.73 43.59
C PRO A 3 -34.65 -57.42 43.00
N PRO A 4 -35.23 -56.71 42.00
CA PRO A 4 -34.55 -55.67 41.20
C PRO A 4 -34.80 -54.24 41.72
N LEU A 5 -33.96 -53.26 41.35
CA LEU A 5 -34.24 -51.82 41.54
C LEU A 5 -33.62 -50.93 40.45
N SER A 6 -34.36 -49.86 40.18
CA SER A 6 -34.43 -48.96 39.03
C SER A 6 -33.49 -47.73 39.02
N ILE A 7 -33.06 -47.28 37.81
CA ILE A 7 -32.91 -45.87 37.29
C ILE A 7 -31.88 -44.93 38.02
N PRO A 8 -31.27 -43.84 37.45
CA PRO A 8 -31.18 -43.27 36.08
C PRO A 8 -29.73 -42.94 35.56
N LEU A 9 -29.66 -42.67 34.25
CA LEU A 9 -28.90 -41.60 33.56
C LEU A 9 -27.74 -40.91 34.31
N LEU A 10 -26.50 -41.27 33.97
CA LEU A 10 -25.30 -40.54 34.39
C LEU A 10 -25.18 -39.24 33.57
N LEU A 11 -25.40 -38.09 34.21
CA LEU A 11 -25.02 -36.78 33.73
C LEU A 11 -23.49 -36.72 33.54
N LEU A 12 -23.02 -36.59 32.29
CA LEU A 12 -21.67 -36.10 32.03
C LEU A 12 -21.72 -34.57 32.07
N THR A 13 -21.19 -33.99 33.15
CA THR A 13 -20.96 -32.56 33.30
C THR A 13 -19.94 -32.08 32.26
N ILE A 14 -20.40 -31.52 31.15
CA ILE A 14 -19.53 -30.76 30.24
C ILE A 14 -19.35 -29.37 30.85
N LEU A 15 -18.10 -29.11 31.21
CA LEU A 15 -17.58 -27.85 31.72
C LEU A 15 -18.01 -26.67 30.85
N VAL A 16 -18.43 -25.63 31.56
CA VAL A 16 -18.67 -24.27 31.10
C VAL A 16 -17.49 -23.77 30.27
N PHE A 17 -17.67 -23.64 28.96
CA PHE A 17 -17.09 -22.53 28.22
C PHE A 17 -18.23 -21.58 27.88
N SER A 18 -18.44 -20.62 28.79
CA SER A 18 -19.21 -19.42 28.49
C SER A 18 -18.61 -18.83 27.23
N SER A 19 -19.32 -18.98 26.12
CA SER A 19 -19.07 -18.20 24.92
C SER A 19 -19.49 -16.78 25.26
N THR A 20 -18.60 -16.08 25.96
CA THR A 20 -18.52 -14.64 25.81
C THR A 20 -18.14 -14.41 24.36
N LEU A 21 -19.18 -14.30 23.53
CA LEU A 21 -19.12 -13.48 22.35
C LEU A 21 -18.56 -12.15 22.83
N PHE A 22 -17.27 -11.92 22.60
CA PHE A 22 -16.73 -10.57 22.54
C PHE A 22 -17.40 -9.93 21.34
N SER A 23 -18.64 -9.49 21.54
CA SER A 23 -19.25 -8.42 20.79
C SER A 23 -18.41 -7.19 21.13
N SER A 24 -17.35 -6.96 20.37
CA SER A 24 -16.74 -5.65 20.28
C SER A 24 -17.68 -4.74 19.50
N SER A 25 -18.88 -4.52 20.03
CA SER A 25 -19.53 -3.24 19.89
C SER A 25 -18.72 -2.23 20.71
N GLU A 26 -17.50 -1.91 20.27
CA GLU A 26 -16.89 -0.65 20.64
C GLU A 26 -17.87 0.42 20.16
N ALA A 27 -18.45 1.10 21.15
CA ALA A 27 -19.45 2.13 20.94
C ALA A 27 -18.99 3.08 19.82
N ARG A 28 -19.92 3.39 18.92
CA ARG A 28 -19.78 4.26 17.75
C ARG A 28 -19.52 5.73 18.13
N ASN A 29 -18.52 6.01 18.95
CA ASN A 29 -17.84 7.28 18.88
C ASN A 29 -16.74 7.09 17.84
N GLY A 30 -17.10 7.31 16.57
CA GLY A 30 -16.16 7.29 15.46
C GLY A 30 -15.06 8.31 15.73
N ILE A 31 -13.93 7.86 16.29
CA ILE A 31 -12.76 8.69 16.48
C ILE A 31 -12.31 9.09 15.07
N LYS A 32 -12.53 10.35 14.72
CA LYS A 32 -12.08 10.91 13.45
C LYS A 32 -10.55 10.87 13.44
N ILE A 33 -9.95 10.48 12.32
CA ILE A 33 -8.49 10.51 12.12
C ILE A 33 -7.91 11.87 12.50
N SER A 34 -8.65 12.95 12.21
CA SER A 34 -8.27 14.32 12.56
C SER A 34 -8.04 14.59 14.06
N SER A 35 -8.50 13.72 14.95
CA SER A 35 -8.22 13.79 16.39
C SER A 35 -6.93 13.07 16.81
N LEU A 36 -6.40 12.20 15.95
CA LEU A 36 -5.16 11.46 16.17
C LEU A 36 -3.97 12.14 15.48
N ILE A 37 -4.23 12.79 14.35
CA ILE A 37 -3.28 13.60 13.60
C ILE A 37 -3.98 14.89 13.16
N SER A 38 -3.64 16.00 13.81
CA SER A 38 -4.14 17.32 13.41
C SER A 38 -3.44 17.80 12.14
N GLN A 39 -3.99 18.84 11.51
CA GLN A 39 -3.33 19.51 10.38
C GLN A 39 -1.94 20.03 10.77
N ASP A 40 -1.80 20.62 11.96
CA ASP A 40 -0.50 21.11 12.45
C ASP A 40 0.51 19.98 12.62
N LEU A 41 0.08 18.84 13.17
CA LEU A 41 0.95 17.67 13.30
C LEU A 41 1.32 17.12 11.92
N TYR A 42 0.37 17.01 10.99
CA TYR A 42 0.62 16.60 9.60
C TYR A 42 1.66 17.52 8.92
N ASN A 43 1.49 18.83 9.04
CA ASN A 43 2.42 19.81 8.48
C ASN A 43 3.80 19.73 9.16
N SER A 44 3.87 19.44 10.45
CA SER A 44 5.15 19.27 11.16
C SER A 44 5.88 17.97 10.77
N ILE A 45 5.14 16.91 10.42
CA ILE A 45 5.71 15.65 9.92
C ILE A 45 6.27 15.86 8.51
N PHE A 46 5.53 16.57 7.66
CA PHE A 46 5.88 16.81 6.26
C PHE A 46 6.35 18.25 6.03
N LEU A 47 7.35 18.67 6.81
CA LEU A 47 7.79 20.06 6.90
C LEU A 47 8.16 20.67 5.54
N HIS A 48 8.81 19.90 4.67
CA HIS A 48 9.34 20.37 3.39
C HIS A 48 8.54 19.91 2.15
N LYS A 49 7.38 19.25 2.30
CA LYS A 49 6.64 18.67 1.16
C LYS A 49 6.21 19.69 0.10
N ASP A 50 6.01 20.95 0.51
CA ASP A 50 5.59 22.05 -0.35
C ASP A 50 6.74 23.04 -0.66
N ASP A 51 8.00 22.65 -0.39
CA ASP A 51 9.16 23.42 -0.83
C ASP A 51 9.19 23.48 -2.37
N SER A 52 9.66 24.60 -2.92
CA SER A 52 9.90 24.78 -4.35
C SER A 52 10.80 23.72 -4.99
N ALA A 53 11.67 23.09 -4.21
CA ALA A 53 12.54 21.99 -4.63
C ALA A 53 11.77 20.68 -4.86
N CYS A 54 10.56 20.54 -4.30
CA CYS A 54 9.77 19.33 -4.39
C CYS A 54 8.82 19.34 -5.60
N PRO A 55 8.96 18.42 -6.56
CA PRO A 55 8.07 18.36 -7.72
C PRO A 55 6.59 18.06 -7.39
N ALA A 56 6.33 17.52 -6.19
CA ALA A 56 4.99 17.27 -5.69
C ALA A 56 4.40 18.42 -4.87
N LYS A 57 5.04 19.60 -4.84
CA LYS A 57 4.53 20.79 -4.15
C LYS A 57 3.04 21.03 -4.46
N ASP A 58 2.28 21.32 -3.40
CA ASP A 58 0.83 21.57 -3.42
C ASP A 58 -0.04 20.35 -3.77
N PHE A 59 0.54 19.16 -3.99
CA PHE A 59 -0.21 17.95 -4.36
C PHE A 59 -0.82 17.20 -3.16
N TYR A 60 -0.22 17.32 -1.98
CA TYR A 60 -0.61 16.58 -0.77
C TYR A 60 -1.20 17.51 0.32
N PRO A 61 -2.39 18.10 0.12
CA PRO A 61 -3.05 18.86 1.18
C PRO A 61 -3.59 17.91 2.26
N TYR A 62 -3.61 18.38 3.50
CA TYR A 62 -4.16 17.62 4.63
C TYR A 62 -5.63 17.19 4.42
N SER A 63 -6.43 18.00 3.72
CA SER A 63 -7.81 17.65 3.36
C SER A 63 -7.89 16.38 2.54
N ALA A 64 -7.02 16.21 1.54
CA ALA A 64 -6.97 15.00 0.72
C ALA A 64 -6.56 13.78 1.54
N PHE A 65 -5.65 13.93 2.50
CA PHE A 65 -5.33 12.86 3.46
C PHE A 65 -6.57 12.45 4.26
N ILE A 66 -7.32 13.41 4.83
CA ILE A 66 -8.54 13.09 5.59
C ILE A 66 -9.61 12.43 4.71
N GLU A 67 -9.92 12.99 3.54
CA GLU A 67 -10.89 12.42 2.60
C GLU A 67 -10.53 10.99 2.18
N ALA A 68 -9.24 10.71 1.96
CA ALA A 68 -8.78 9.36 1.65
C ALA A 68 -9.03 8.40 2.83
N THR A 69 -8.74 8.82 4.07
CA THR A 69 -8.95 7.97 5.25
C THR A 69 -10.41 7.63 5.51
N GLU A 70 -11.36 8.48 5.10
CA GLU A 70 -12.79 8.19 5.19
C GLU A 70 -13.21 6.99 4.34
N ARG A 71 -12.44 6.63 3.31
CA ARG A 71 -12.66 5.43 2.48
C ARG A 71 -12.17 4.13 3.13
N PHE A 72 -11.38 4.24 4.21
CA PHE A 72 -10.80 3.10 4.92
C PHE A 72 -11.17 3.16 6.41
N PRO A 73 -12.42 2.87 6.80
CA PRO A 73 -12.94 3.12 8.15
C PRO A 73 -12.22 2.35 9.26
N ARG A 74 -11.40 1.34 8.93
CA ARG A 74 -10.56 0.59 9.88
C ARG A 74 -9.18 1.21 10.12
N PHE A 75 -8.71 2.06 9.22
CA PHE A 75 -7.42 2.73 9.34
C PHE A 75 -7.43 3.67 10.54
N GLY A 76 -6.46 3.54 11.45
CA GLY A 76 -6.33 4.37 12.64
C GLY A 76 -7.47 4.25 13.63
N SER A 77 -8.36 3.26 13.49
CA SER A 77 -9.53 3.07 14.35
C SER A 77 -9.51 1.75 15.14
N CYS A 78 -8.52 0.89 14.91
CA CYS A 78 -8.41 -0.42 15.55
C CYS A 78 -7.49 -0.42 16.79
N GLY A 79 -7.95 -1.00 17.89
CA GLY A 79 -7.14 -1.30 19.08
C GLY A 79 -6.91 -0.09 20.01
N SER A 80 -5.87 -0.15 20.84
CA SER A 80 -5.56 0.92 21.81
C SER A 80 -5.25 2.25 21.12
N LEU A 81 -5.36 3.37 21.82
CA LEU A 81 -4.96 4.69 21.29
C LEU A 81 -3.50 4.68 20.80
N ALA A 82 -2.61 3.98 21.50
CA ALA A 82 -1.22 3.81 21.09
C ALA A 82 -1.09 3.00 19.79
N THR A 83 -1.88 1.94 19.62
CA THR A 83 -1.93 1.13 18.40
C THR A 83 -2.35 1.98 17.20
N ARG A 84 -3.43 2.75 17.34
CA ARG A 84 -3.96 3.62 16.29
C ARG A 84 -2.93 4.67 15.84
N LYS A 85 -2.29 5.35 16.80
CA LYS A 85 -1.22 6.31 16.50
C LYS A 85 -0.02 5.65 15.83
N ARG A 86 0.34 4.43 16.24
CA ARG A 86 1.44 3.66 15.64
C ARG A 86 1.14 3.25 14.20
N GLU A 87 -0.09 2.83 13.91
CA GLU A 87 -0.53 2.52 12.54
C GLU A 87 -0.39 3.75 11.63
N ILE A 88 -0.90 4.90 12.07
CA ILE A 88 -0.77 6.17 11.33
C ILE A 88 0.71 6.51 11.12
N ALA A 89 1.52 6.48 12.18
CA ALA A 89 2.95 6.79 12.07
C ALA A 89 3.69 5.85 11.11
N ALA A 90 3.41 4.53 11.17
CA ALA A 90 4.01 3.55 10.29
C ALA A 90 3.63 3.78 8.82
N PHE A 91 2.36 4.07 8.54
CA PHE A 91 1.89 4.42 7.20
C PHE A 91 2.59 5.68 6.68
N LEU A 92 2.58 6.76 7.46
CA LEU A 92 3.21 8.03 7.06
C LEU A 92 4.72 7.87 6.86
N ALA A 93 5.40 7.07 7.67
CA ALA A 93 6.82 6.79 7.52
C ALA A 93 7.13 6.03 6.22
N GLN A 94 6.34 5.01 5.88
CA GLN A 94 6.54 4.26 4.64
C GLN A 94 6.32 5.15 3.41
N ILE A 95 5.20 5.88 3.33
CA ILE A 95 4.98 6.78 2.19
C ILE A 95 6.04 7.88 2.14
N SER A 96 6.56 8.33 3.30
CA SER A 96 7.66 9.31 3.34
C SER A 96 8.91 8.73 2.72
N HIS A 97 9.28 7.49 3.05
CA HIS A 97 10.45 6.82 2.49
C HIS A 97 10.33 6.68 0.98
N GLU A 98 9.20 6.15 0.49
CA GLU A 98 8.97 5.94 -0.93
C GLU A 98 9.00 7.26 -1.72
N THR A 99 8.65 8.39 -1.11
CA THR A 99 8.52 9.68 -1.82
C THR A 99 9.51 10.74 -1.35
N THR A 100 10.57 10.33 -0.64
CA THR A 100 11.48 11.27 0.00
C THR A 100 12.29 12.08 -1.01
N GLY A 101 12.45 13.37 -0.72
CA GLY A 101 13.46 14.22 -1.34
C GLY A 101 14.68 14.47 -0.45
N GLY A 102 14.75 13.84 0.72
CA GLY A 102 15.77 14.09 1.73
C GLY A 102 17.13 13.52 1.35
N TRP A 103 18.18 14.22 1.78
CA TRP A 103 19.58 13.78 1.71
C TRP A 103 20.25 13.94 3.08
N ALA A 104 21.46 13.42 3.24
CA ALA A 104 22.13 13.32 4.54
C ALA A 104 22.27 14.64 5.31
N THR A 105 22.38 15.77 4.60
CA THR A 105 22.54 17.12 5.16
C THR A 105 21.38 18.05 4.81
N ALA A 106 20.20 17.49 4.52
CA ALA A 106 19.03 18.30 4.22
C ALA A 106 18.64 19.21 5.39
N PRO A 107 18.12 20.42 5.13
CA PRO A 107 17.53 21.26 6.17
C PRO A 107 16.54 20.45 7.03
N ASP A 108 16.65 20.57 8.36
CA ASP A 108 15.85 19.83 9.35
C ASP A 108 16.00 18.29 9.31
N GLY A 109 17.01 17.79 8.58
CA GLY A 109 17.34 16.38 8.46
C GLY A 109 16.57 15.65 7.35
N PRO A 110 17.05 14.46 6.92
CA PRO A 110 16.49 13.73 5.77
C PRO A 110 15.04 13.30 5.95
N TYR A 111 14.56 13.16 7.19
CA TYR A 111 13.23 12.63 7.49
C TYR A 111 12.13 13.69 7.44
N ALA A 112 12.48 14.98 7.30
CA ALA A 112 11.52 16.08 7.16
C ALA A 112 11.05 16.28 5.70
N TRP A 113 11.56 15.46 4.76
CA TRP A 113 11.42 15.61 3.30
C TRP A 113 10.56 14.51 2.64
N GLY A 114 9.69 13.85 3.41
CA GLY A 114 8.68 12.94 2.86
C GLY A 114 7.66 13.67 1.98
N LEU A 115 7.03 12.96 1.05
CA LEU A 115 6.04 13.50 0.09
C LEU A 115 6.58 14.55 -0.88
N CYS A 116 7.89 14.57 -1.10
CA CYS A 116 8.53 15.49 -2.07
C CYS A 116 8.24 15.08 -3.53
N PHE A 117 8.04 13.78 -3.77
CA PHE A 117 7.68 13.22 -5.08
C PHE A 117 6.30 12.55 -5.04
N LYS A 118 5.69 12.37 -6.22
CA LYS A 118 4.42 11.64 -6.38
C LYS A 118 4.60 10.14 -6.57
N GLU A 119 5.85 9.73 -6.75
CA GLU A 119 6.28 8.43 -7.24
C GLU A 119 7.59 8.05 -6.54
N GLU A 120 7.84 6.76 -6.42
CA GLU A 120 9.12 6.25 -5.92
C GLU A 120 10.22 6.46 -6.96
N LYS A 121 11.14 7.39 -6.71
CA LYS A 121 12.25 7.64 -7.63
C LYS A 121 13.35 6.57 -7.47
N PRO A 122 13.93 6.07 -8.58
CA PRO A 122 13.85 6.56 -9.96
C PRO A 122 12.70 5.98 -10.82
N LYS A 123 11.80 5.17 -10.25
CA LYS A 123 10.72 4.53 -11.00
C LYS A 123 9.70 5.58 -11.49
N PRO A 124 9.23 5.50 -12.74
CA PRO A 124 8.11 6.32 -13.19
C PRO A 124 6.78 5.79 -12.64
N SER A 125 5.72 6.59 -12.72
CA SER A 125 4.37 6.11 -12.43
C SER A 125 3.91 5.05 -13.44
N CYS A 126 3.35 3.94 -12.95
CA CYS A 126 2.67 2.94 -13.78
C CYS A 126 1.57 3.57 -14.65
N HIS A 127 0.89 4.60 -14.13
CA HIS A 127 -0.14 5.32 -14.89
C HIS A 127 0.47 5.97 -16.13
N ASP A 128 1.53 6.77 -15.97
CA ASP A 128 2.16 7.49 -17.08
C ASP A 128 2.75 6.53 -18.12
N VAL A 129 3.24 5.35 -17.70
CA VAL A 129 3.64 4.28 -18.62
C VAL A 129 2.45 3.82 -19.47
N MET A 130 1.34 3.44 -18.82
CA MET A 130 0.19 2.85 -19.53
C MET A 130 -0.61 3.85 -20.37
N ILE A 131 -0.57 5.14 -20.05
CA ILE A 131 -1.21 6.19 -20.86
C ILE A 131 -0.27 6.85 -21.88
N GLY A 132 0.94 6.32 -22.07
CA GLY A 132 1.88 6.78 -23.10
C GLY A 132 2.54 8.12 -22.81
N ARG A 133 2.57 8.56 -21.55
CA ARG A 133 3.25 9.81 -21.12
C ARG A 133 4.68 9.58 -20.66
N TYR A 134 5.04 8.36 -20.30
CA TYR A 134 6.41 8.00 -19.95
C TYR A 134 7.35 8.18 -21.15
N LYS A 135 8.44 8.93 -20.93
CA LYS A 135 9.53 9.10 -21.89
C LYS A 135 10.78 8.43 -21.32
N PRO A 136 11.25 7.30 -21.89
CA PRO A 136 12.46 6.65 -21.43
C PRO A 136 13.66 7.59 -21.45
N THR A 137 14.41 7.61 -20.36
CA THR A 137 15.70 8.31 -20.31
C THR A 137 16.77 7.53 -21.07
N ALA A 138 17.94 8.15 -21.32
CA ALA A 138 19.07 7.42 -21.91
C ALA A 138 19.48 6.20 -21.07
N ALA A 139 19.38 6.29 -19.74
CA ALA A 139 19.65 5.18 -18.83
C ALA A 139 18.60 4.07 -18.96
N ASP A 140 17.33 4.43 -19.15
CA ASP A 140 16.25 3.46 -19.37
C ASP A 140 16.43 2.70 -20.69
N ILE A 141 16.77 3.43 -21.76
CA ILE A 141 17.07 2.82 -23.06
C ILE A 141 18.24 1.84 -22.94
N ALA A 142 19.33 2.24 -22.28
CA ALA A 142 20.49 1.37 -22.05
C ALA A 142 20.16 0.14 -21.17
N ALA A 143 19.19 0.28 -20.26
CA ALA A 143 18.65 -0.79 -19.42
C ALA A 143 17.58 -1.64 -20.13
N ASN A 144 17.31 -1.38 -21.41
CA ASN A 144 16.25 -2.00 -22.20
C ASN A 144 14.84 -1.84 -21.59
N ARG A 145 14.62 -0.79 -20.77
CA ARG A 145 13.33 -0.48 -20.17
C ARG A 145 12.43 0.21 -21.19
N THR A 146 11.60 -0.60 -21.87
CA THR A 146 10.69 -0.15 -22.92
C THR A 146 9.30 0.14 -22.37
N ALA A 147 8.62 1.16 -22.90
CA ALA A 147 7.27 1.51 -22.45
C ALA A 147 6.26 0.39 -22.79
N GLY A 148 5.51 -0.07 -21.78
CA GLY A 148 4.52 -1.13 -21.90
C GLY A 148 4.24 -1.82 -20.57
N PHE A 149 3.41 -2.86 -20.59
CA PHE A 149 3.00 -3.60 -19.39
C PHE A 149 4.17 -4.31 -18.70
N GLY A 150 5.21 -4.69 -19.45
CA GLY A 150 6.45 -5.22 -18.89
C GLY A 150 7.15 -4.22 -17.97
N LEU A 151 7.19 -2.95 -18.34
CA LEU A 151 7.78 -1.91 -17.48
C LEU A 151 6.95 -1.68 -16.22
N VAL A 152 5.62 -1.80 -16.30
CA VAL A 152 4.75 -1.78 -15.11
C VAL A 152 5.11 -2.91 -14.15
N THR A 153 5.37 -4.11 -14.67
CA THR A 153 5.87 -5.24 -13.85
C THR A 153 7.22 -4.92 -13.22
N ASN A 154 8.13 -4.30 -13.98
CA ASN A 154 9.43 -3.87 -13.50
C ASN A 154 9.34 -2.83 -12.36
N ILE A 155 8.42 -1.86 -12.48
CA ILE A 155 8.15 -0.87 -11.42
C ILE A 155 7.66 -1.55 -10.14
N ILE A 156 6.73 -2.50 -10.26
CA ILE A 156 6.08 -3.14 -9.11
C ILE A 156 7.03 -4.10 -8.38
N ASN A 157 7.77 -4.95 -9.10
CA ASN A 157 8.60 -5.98 -8.47
C ASN A 157 9.79 -6.44 -9.34
N GLY A 158 10.35 -5.53 -10.15
CA GLY A 158 11.35 -5.89 -11.15
C GLY A 158 12.63 -6.50 -10.58
N GLY A 159 13.03 -6.13 -9.36
CA GLY A 159 14.21 -6.69 -8.70
C GLY A 159 14.13 -8.20 -8.44
N LEU A 160 12.93 -8.77 -8.45
CA LEU A 160 12.70 -10.20 -8.28
C LEU A 160 12.22 -10.90 -9.55
N GLU A 161 11.59 -10.18 -10.47
CA GLU A 161 10.82 -10.76 -11.58
C GLU A 161 11.37 -10.42 -12.98
N CYS A 162 12.16 -9.36 -13.13
CA CYS A 162 12.64 -8.86 -14.42
C CYS A 162 14.14 -9.12 -14.62
N GLY A 163 14.60 -9.07 -15.87
CA GLY A 163 15.97 -9.40 -16.23
C GLY A 163 16.28 -10.90 -16.17
N ILE A 164 15.25 -11.73 -15.97
CA ILE A 164 15.29 -13.18 -15.96
C ILE A 164 14.30 -13.73 -16.99
N GLY A 165 14.76 -14.70 -17.80
CA GLY A 165 13.93 -15.32 -18.83
C GLY A 165 12.84 -16.20 -18.25
N SER A 166 11.66 -16.19 -18.88
CA SER A 166 10.56 -17.14 -18.64
C SER A 166 10.09 -17.26 -17.19
N ASP A 167 9.98 -16.13 -16.48
CA ASP A 167 9.48 -16.10 -15.11
C ASP A 167 7.96 -16.38 -15.03
N SER A 168 7.56 -17.34 -14.19
CA SER A 168 6.15 -17.73 -14.07
C SER A 168 5.27 -16.64 -13.47
N ARG A 169 5.81 -15.76 -12.61
CA ARG A 169 5.07 -14.64 -12.00
C ARG A 169 4.80 -13.56 -13.03
N VAL A 170 5.78 -13.27 -13.88
CA VAL A 170 5.59 -12.35 -15.02
C VAL A 170 4.56 -12.90 -16.00
N ASN A 171 4.63 -14.19 -16.33
CA ASN A 171 3.64 -14.84 -17.20
C ASN A 171 2.22 -14.78 -16.62
N ASP A 172 2.06 -14.95 -15.30
CA ASP A 172 0.77 -14.81 -14.61
C ASP A 172 0.22 -13.37 -14.72
N ARG A 173 1.06 -12.36 -14.49
CA ARG A 173 0.69 -10.94 -14.68
C ARG A 173 0.23 -10.65 -16.11
N ILE A 174 0.98 -11.15 -17.11
CA ILE A 174 0.64 -10.99 -18.53
C ILE A 174 -0.70 -11.69 -18.84
N GLY A 175 -0.91 -12.90 -18.33
CA GLY A 175 -2.15 -13.65 -18.52
C GLY A 175 -3.38 -12.90 -17.99
N PHE A 176 -3.30 -12.32 -16.79
CA PHE A 176 -4.38 -11.46 -16.26
C PHE A 176 -4.62 -10.24 -17.15
N PHE A 177 -3.55 -9.52 -17.54
CA PHE A 177 -3.70 -8.32 -18.36
C PHE A 177 -4.32 -8.62 -19.73
N GLN A 178 -3.85 -9.66 -20.42
CA GLN A 178 -4.40 -10.08 -21.71
C GLN A 178 -5.88 -10.47 -21.59
N ARG A 179 -6.24 -11.21 -20.54
CA ARG A 179 -7.64 -11.57 -20.29
C ARG A 179 -8.50 -10.31 -20.09
N TYR A 180 -8.04 -9.35 -19.30
CA TYR A 180 -8.81 -8.13 -19.03
C TYR A 180 -8.89 -7.21 -20.26
N ALA A 181 -7.79 -7.04 -21.00
CA ALA A 181 -7.78 -6.28 -22.25
C ALA A 181 -8.80 -6.84 -23.26
N LYS A 182 -8.87 -8.18 -23.38
CA LYS A 182 -9.90 -8.85 -24.19
C LYS A 182 -11.31 -8.54 -23.72
N LEU A 183 -11.57 -8.55 -22.40
CA LEU A 183 -12.90 -8.24 -21.85
C LEU A 183 -13.31 -6.77 -22.07
N PHE A 184 -12.34 -5.86 -22.02
CA PHE A 184 -12.56 -4.44 -22.32
C PHE A 184 -12.57 -4.13 -23.83
N ASN A 185 -12.31 -5.12 -24.69
CA ASN A 185 -12.17 -4.95 -26.13
C ASN A 185 -11.12 -3.89 -26.52
N VAL A 186 -9.95 -3.96 -25.88
CA VAL A 186 -8.80 -3.09 -26.15
C VAL A 186 -7.56 -3.92 -26.49
N ASP A 187 -6.65 -3.32 -27.26
CA ASP A 187 -5.33 -3.90 -27.53
C ASP A 187 -4.44 -3.82 -26.27
N THR A 188 -3.55 -4.80 -26.10
CA THR A 188 -2.62 -4.83 -24.96
C THR A 188 -1.42 -3.91 -25.13
N GLY A 189 -1.18 -3.41 -26.36
CA GLY A 189 0.06 -2.76 -26.74
C GLY A 189 1.23 -3.74 -26.88
N SER A 190 2.39 -3.17 -27.15
CA SER A 190 3.68 -3.89 -27.20
C SER A 190 4.34 -3.99 -25.82
N ASN A 191 5.49 -4.68 -25.75
CA ASN A 191 6.35 -4.77 -24.56
C ASN A 191 5.61 -5.29 -23.32
N LEU A 192 4.96 -6.45 -23.44
CA LEU A 192 4.19 -7.05 -22.35
C LEU A 192 5.06 -7.67 -21.26
N ASP A 193 6.29 -8.07 -21.59
CA ASP A 193 7.21 -8.74 -20.66
C ASP A 193 8.39 -7.84 -20.26
N CYS A 194 9.09 -8.26 -19.20
CA CYS A 194 10.30 -7.60 -18.71
C CYS A 194 11.54 -8.51 -18.59
N ALA A 195 11.53 -9.67 -19.25
CA ALA A 195 12.59 -10.67 -19.17
C ALA A 195 13.96 -10.13 -19.59
N SER A 196 13.99 -9.21 -20.57
CA SER A 196 15.21 -8.57 -21.04
C SER A 196 15.43 -7.16 -20.48
N GLN A 197 14.58 -6.70 -19.56
CA GLN A 197 14.73 -5.38 -18.94
C GLN A 197 15.59 -5.49 -17.68
N LYS A 198 16.56 -4.60 -17.50
CA LYS A 198 17.23 -4.48 -16.19
C LYS A 198 16.23 -3.91 -15.17
N SER A 199 16.23 -4.47 -13.96
CA SER A 199 15.40 -3.94 -12.88
C SER A 199 15.72 -2.47 -12.60
N PHE A 200 14.75 -1.71 -12.10
CA PHE A 200 15.05 -0.44 -11.43
C PHE A 200 15.93 -0.65 -10.19
#